data_AF-A0A7Y0Z0S8-F1
#
_entry.id   AF-A0A7Y0Z0S8-F1
#
_cell.length_a   1.000
_cell.length_b   1.000
_cell.length_c   1.000
_cell.angle_alpha   90.00
_cell.angle_beta   90.00
_cell.angle_gamma   90.00
#
_symmetry.space_group_name_H-M   'P 1'
#
loop_
_entity.id
_entity.type
_entity.pdbx_description
1 polymer ?
#
loop_
_entity_poly.entity_id
_entity_poly.type
_entity_poly.pdbx_seq_one_letter_code
_entity_poly.pdbx_strand_id
1 'polypeptide(L)'
;MTNISSTSASDTSARPFCDPATTLIRIPEMEAITGYKRPTIYKRLKDDPTFPKPVPLSNSKARGAPVAWVLAEVQTWVRQRIALRKVAAQ
;
A
#
# COMPACT_ATOMS: atom_id res chain seq x y z
N MET A 1 36.52 31.93 -9.24
CA MET A 1 35.85 31.11 -8.21
C MET A 1 34.39 30.98 -8.62
N THR A 2 34.01 29.84 -9.20
CA THR A 2 32.70 29.58 -9.82
C THR A 2 31.67 29.19 -8.77
N ASN A 3 30.63 30.02 -8.59
CA ASN A 3 29.52 29.71 -7.70
C ASN A 3 28.39 29.05 -8.50
N ILE A 4 28.21 27.75 -8.28
CA ILE A 4 27.15 26.93 -8.87
C ILE A 4 25.85 27.19 -8.09
N SER A 5 25.00 28.06 -8.63
CA SER A 5 23.61 28.14 -8.22
C SER A 5 22.92 26.82 -8.59
N SER A 6 22.65 25.99 -7.58
CA SER A 6 21.80 24.81 -7.74
C SER A 6 20.37 25.27 -8.05
N THR A 7 20.05 25.34 -9.33
CA THR A 7 18.67 25.45 -9.81
C THR A 7 17.90 24.23 -9.31
N SER A 8 17.12 24.41 -8.26
CA SER A 8 16.09 23.47 -7.84
C SER A 8 15.07 23.36 -8.97
N ALA A 9 15.20 22.29 -9.76
CA ALA A 9 14.19 21.91 -10.74
C ALA A 9 12.88 21.65 -10.01
N SER A 10 11.93 22.55 -10.18
CA SER A 10 10.52 22.38 -9.87
C SER A 10 9.96 21.23 -10.72
N ASP A 11 9.96 20.02 -10.16
CA ASP A 11 9.27 18.87 -10.74
C ASP A 11 7.76 19.12 -10.67
N THR A 12 7.24 19.65 -11.78
CA THR A 12 5.82 19.78 -12.07
C THR A 12 5.29 18.40 -12.48
N SER A 13 5.13 17.52 -11.50
CA SER A 13 4.30 16.32 -11.62
C SER A 13 3.68 15.99 -10.26
N ALA A 14 3.05 17.01 -9.65
CA ALA A 14 2.20 16.84 -8.48
C ALA A 14 0.97 15.98 -8.86
N ARG A 15 1.17 14.65 -8.94
CA ARG A 15 0.15 13.72 -8.43
C ARG A 15 -0.24 14.30 -7.08
N PRO A 16 -1.54 14.51 -6.77
CA PRO A 16 -1.90 14.93 -5.43
C PRO A 16 -1.16 13.96 -4.51
N PHE A 17 -0.25 14.51 -3.68
CA PHE A 17 0.44 13.75 -2.66
C PHE A 17 -0.66 13.36 -1.68
N CYS A 18 -1.49 12.38 -2.06
CA CYS A 18 -2.43 11.80 -1.15
C CYS A 18 -1.58 11.34 0.01
N ASP A 19 -1.97 11.75 1.21
CA ASP A 19 -1.41 11.14 2.39
C ASP A 19 -1.61 9.61 2.28
N PRO A 20 -0.54 8.80 2.35
CA PRO A 20 -0.67 7.35 2.31
C PRO A 20 -1.58 6.83 3.44
N ALA A 21 -1.77 7.59 4.52
CA ALA A 21 -2.69 7.24 5.60
C ALA A 21 -4.18 7.40 5.21
N THR A 22 -4.50 8.25 4.23
CA THR A 22 -5.88 8.49 3.76
C THR A 22 -6.16 7.91 2.38
N THR A 23 -5.11 7.45 1.69
CA THR A 23 -5.23 6.83 0.37
C THR A 23 -5.83 5.44 0.48
N LEU A 24 -6.95 5.22 -0.22
CA LEU A 24 -7.58 3.92 -0.32
C LEU A 24 -7.26 3.27 -1.68
N ILE A 25 -6.56 2.14 -1.62
CA ILE A 25 -6.17 1.36 -2.80
C ILE A 25 -7.15 0.24 -3.07
N ARG A 26 -7.36 -0.06 -4.36
CA ARG A 26 -8.20 -1.17 -4.80
C ARG A 26 -7.34 -2.42 -5.00
N ILE A 27 -8.00 -3.56 -5.23
CA ILE A 27 -7.28 -4.82 -5.32
C ILE A 27 -6.20 -4.88 -6.42
N PRO A 28 -6.36 -4.28 -7.63
CA PRO A 28 -5.30 -4.34 -8.64
C PRO A 28 -4.01 -3.67 -8.17
N GLU A 29 -4.14 -2.59 -7.40
CA GLU A 29 -3.01 -1.87 -6.81
C GLU A 29 -2.41 -2.65 -5.62
N MET A 30 -3.25 -3.29 -4.81
CA MET A 30 -2.78 -4.21 -3.78
C MET A 30 -1.97 -5.37 -4.37
N GLU A 31 -2.41 -5.93 -5.51
CA GLU A 31 -1.66 -6.95 -6.25
C GLU A 31 -0.33 -6.41 -6.75
N ALA A 32 -0.30 -5.18 -7.26
CA ALA A 32 0.94 -4.54 -7.73
C ALA A 32 1.94 -4.28 -6.61
N ILE A 33 1.47 -3.84 -5.43
CA ILE A 33 2.35 -3.51 -4.29
C ILE A 33 2.85 -4.78 -3.59
N THR A 34 1.98 -5.75 -3.34
CA THR A 34 2.34 -6.97 -2.59
C THR A 34 2.92 -8.07 -3.48
N GLY A 35 2.71 -8.01 -4.80
CA GLY A 35 3.06 -9.07 -5.75
C GLY A 35 2.15 -10.29 -5.69
N TYR A 36 1.16 -10.32 -4.79
CA TYR A 36 0.21 -11.42 -4.69
C TYR A 36 -0.96 -11.27 -5.65
N LYS A 37 -1.52 -12.39 -6.09
CA LYS A 37 -2.78 -12.42 -6.83
C LYS A 37 -3.98 -12.39 -5.89
N ARG A 38 -5.12 -11.89 -6.37
CA ARG A 38 -6.42 -11.84 -5.69
C ARG A 38 -6.74 -13.04 -4.79
N PRO A 39 -6.62 -14.30 -5.27
CA PRO A 39 -6.96 -15.47 -4.46
C PRO A 39 -6.08 -15.59 -3.21
N THR A 40 -4.79 -15.30 -3.35
CA THR A 40 -3.82 -15.34 -2.25
C THR A 40 -4.07 -14.23 -1.24
N ILE A 41 -4.47 -13.05 -1.70
CA ILE A 41 -4.87 -11.93 -0.83
C ILE A 41 -6.06 -12.33 0.04
N TYR A 42 -7.12 -12.91 -0.54
CA TYR A 42 -8.28 -13.36 0.24
C TYR A 42 -7.97 -14.54 1.16
N LYS A 43 -7.04 -15.43 0.78
CA LYS A 43 -6.55 -16.49 1.67
C LYS A 43 -5.79 -15.90 2.86
N ARG A 44 -4.86 -14.98 2.62
CA ARG A 44 -4.10 -14.27 3.67
C ARG A 44 -5.01 -13.49 4.61
N LEU A 45 -6.07 -12.87 4.09
CA LEU A 45 -7.03 -12.16 4.93
C LEU A 45 -7.71 -13.06 5.97
N LYS A 46 -7.81 -14.38 5.70
CA LYS A 46 -8.35 -15.36 6.65
C LYS A 46 -7.26 -15.94 7.57
N ASP A 47 -6.11 -16.23 7.00
CA ASP A 47 -5.04 -16.99 7.68
C ASP A 47 -4.11 -16.10 8.52
N ASP A 48 -3.99 -14.80 8.17
CA ASP A 48 -2.94 -13.91 8.69
C ASP A 48 -3.56 -12.65 9.34
N PRO A 49 -3.57 -12.55 10.67
CA PRO A 49 -4.15 -11.40 11.37
C PRO A 49 -3.31 -10.12 11.21
N THR A 50 -2.06 -10.23 10.74
CA THR A 50 -1.18 -9.07 10.48
C THR A 50 -1.45 -8.43 9.13
N PHE A 51 -2.23 -9.10 8.26
CA PHE A 51 -2.52 -8.63 6.92
C PHE A 51 -3.47 -7.41 6.94
N PRO A 52 -3.27 -6.40 6.07
CA PRO A 52 -4.11 -5.20 6.03
C PRO A 52 -5.60 -5.52 5.85
N LYS A 53 -6.44 -4.87 6.65
CA LYS A 53 -7.89 -5.15 6.67
C LYS A 53 -8.62 -4.36 5.58
N PRO A 54 -9.60 -4.97 4.90
CA PRO A 54 -10.40 -4.25 3.91
C PRO A 54 -11.34 -3.25 4.58
N VAL A 55 -11.39 -2.04 4.03
CA VAL A 55 -12.33 -0.98 4.36
C VAL A 55 -13.49 -1.02 3.35
N PRO A 56 -14.75 -1.22 3.80
CA PRO A 56 -15.90 -1.15 2.91
C PRO A 56 -16.12 0.28 2.42
N LEU A 57 -16.31 0.47 1.11
CA LEU A 57 -16.56 1.78 0.50
C LEU A 57 -18.05 2.10 0.37
N SER A 58 -18.93 1.16 0.73
CA SER A 58 -20.38 1.32 0.67
C SER A 58 -21.01 0.90 1.99
N ASN A 59 -22.11 1.55 2.36
CA ASN A 59 -22.93 1.20 3.52
C ASN A 59 -23.66 -0.15 3.34
N SER A 60 -23.73 -0.66 2.11
CA SER A 60 -24.36 -1.94 1.83
C SER A 60 -23.44 -3.10 2.23
N LYS A 61 -23.94 -4.00 3.08
CA LYS A 61 -23.30 -5.28 3.43
C LYS A 61 -23.57 -6.37 2.38
N ALA A 62 -24.04 -6.00 1.19
CA ALA A 62 -24.32 -6.96 0.13
C ALA A 62 -23.05 -7.74 -0.27
N ARG A 63 -23.24 -9.01 -0.66
CA ARG A 63 -22.17 -9.85 -1.19
C ARG A 63 -21.64 -9.20 -2.48
N GLY A 64 -20.40 -8.73 -2.45
CA GLY A 64 -19.77 -8.02 -3.57
C GLY A 64 -19.68 -6.50 -3.40
N ALA A 65 -20.05 -5.94 -2.24
CA ALA A 65 -19.82 -4.54 -1.95
C ALA A 65 -18.35 -4.15 -2.18
N PRO A 66 -18.08 -2.97 -2.76
CA PRO A 66 -16.72 -2.54 -3.06
C PRO A 66 -15.91 -2.36 -1.76
N VAL A 67 -14.71 -2.96 -1.72
CA VAL A 67 -13.75 -2.81 -0.60
C VAL A 67 -12.41 -2.25 -1.06
N ALA A 68 -11.76 -1.47 -0.21
CA ALA A 68 -10.42 -0.92 -0.45
C ALA A 68 -9.50 -1.19 0.75
N TRP A 69 -8.23 -0.81 0.66
CA TRP A 69 -7.25 -0.93 1.73
C TRP A 69 -6.51 0.39 1.91
N VAL A 70 -6.07 0.69 3.12
CA VAL A 70 -5.27 1.88 3.38
C VAL A 70 -3.85 1.65 2.87
N LEU A 71 -3.34 2.56 2.04
CA LEU A 71 -2.01 2.45 1.44
C LEU A 71 -0.91 2.34 2.50
N ALA A 72 -0.97 3.17 3.55
CA ALA A 72 0.01 3.15 4.64
C ALA A 72 0.06 1.80 5.38
N GLU A 73 -1.10 1.16 5.60
CA GLU A 73 -1.14 -0.17 6.23
C GLU A 73 -0.47 -1.22 5.34
N VAL A 74 -0.78 -1.20 4.04
CA VAL A 74 -0.21 -2.12 3.06
C VAL A 74 1.31 -1.94 2.97
N GLN A 75 1.79 -0.70 2.86
CA GLN A 75 3.23 -0.41 2.85
C GLN A 75 3.92 -0.83 4.16
N THR A 76 3.26 -0.63 5.30
CA THR A 76 3.80 -1.04 6.61
C THR A 76 3.92 -2.55 6.71
N TRP A 77 2.91 -3.30 6.26
CA TRP A 77 2.98 -4.75 6.18
C TRP A 77 4.10 -5.24 5.26
N VAL A 78 4.29 -4.61 4.09
CA VAL A 78 5.42 -4.93 3.20
C VAL A 78 6.77 -4.67 3.90
N ARG A 79 6.92 -3.54 4.59
CA ARG A 79 8.13 -3.24 5.37
C ARG A 79 8.38 -4.27 6.48
N GLN A 80 7.34 -4.72 7.17
CA GLN A 80 7.45 -5.80 8.15
C GLN A 80 7.94 -7.10 7.51
N ARG A 81 7.41 -7.48 6.33
CA ARG A 81 7.92 -8.65 5.59
C ARG A 81 9.39 -8.53 5.23
N ILE A 82 9.83 -7.35 4.81
CA ILE A 82 11.25 -7.08 4.51
C ILE A 82 12.10 -7.18 5.78
N ALA A 83 11.61 -6.66 6.91
CA ALA A 83 12.32 -6.75 8.19
C ALA A 83 12.42 -8.20 8.70
N LEU A 84 11.35 -8.99 8.60
CA LEU A 84 11.35 -10.41 8.97
C LEU A 84 12.36 -11.22 8.14
N ARG A 85 12.54 -10.89 6.84
CA ARG A 85 13.62 -11.47 6.02
C ARG A 85 15.00 -11.18 6.61
N LYS A 86 15.25 -9.97 7.09
CA LYS A 86 16.55 -9.57 7.65
C LYS A 86 16.87 -10.31 8.95
N VAL A 87 15.85 -10.55 9.79
CA VAL A 87 16.01 -11.26 11.07
C VAL A 87 16.32 -12.75 10.88
N ALA A 88 15.78 -13.39 9.83
CA ALA A 88 16.06 -14.81 9.55
C ALA A 88 17.43 -15.07 8.90
N ALA A 89 18.18 -14.01 8.57
CA ALA A 89 19.48 -14.09 7.90
C ALA A 89 20.66 -13.59 8.76
N GLN A 90 20.43 -13.33 10.06
CA GLN A 90 21.46 -13.04 11.07
C GLN A 90 21.53 -14.20 12.06
#